data_AF-A0AAW0W9M2-F1
#
_entry.id   AF-A0AAW0W9M2-F1
#
_cell.length_a   1.000
_cell.length_b   1.000
_cell.length_c   1.000
_cell.angle_alpha   90.00
_cell.angle_beta   90.00
_cell.angle_gamma   90.00
#
_symmetry.space_group_name_H-M   'P 1'
#
loop_
_entity.id
_entity.type
_entity.pdbx_description
1 polymer ?
#
loop_
_entity_poly.entity_id
_entity_poly.type
_entity_poly.pdbx_seq_one_letter_code
_entity_poly.pdbx_strand_id
1 'polypeptide(L)'
;TTIGSFFGSIPITGGLSRSAVNETSGVRTPAGGLVTGVMVLLSLAFLTPCFTYIPKSTLAAVIICAVIHLIDYEILAPLWRGKKNDLVPLIVTFLACLLWGLEWGILLGIGVNLSMLLYSVATPTVIVTVVPPSSDSRGYVLVTPCHGLSFPSTSHIRGAVRKAGLRQAAGSLPVVIDCFCIDTVDYTSVKGIKGMIEEFQLRGQSLVFLGMKPRIIQIVQALHKDIRICSSFDVLPEALADGEAETGMESVECASRHKGENILIPAITSTPSPDTSDAANPLLTPTTFHDQK
;
A
#
# COMPACT_ATOMS: atom_id res chain seq x y z
N THR A 1 -24.93 -11.43 -19.88
CA THR A 1 -25.66 -12.33 -18.97
C THR A 1 -27.14 -12.00 -18.85
N THR A 2 -27.55 -10.75 -18.59
CA THR A 2 -28.98 -10.37 -18.45
C THR A 2 -29.85 -10.76 -19.65
N ILE A 3 -29.41 -10.43 -20.88
CA ILE A 3 -30.11 -10.82 -22.11
C ILE A 3 -30.14 -12.35 -22.25
N GLY A 4 -29.01 -13.02 -21.99
CA GLY A 4 -28.89 -14.49 -22.07
C GLY A 4 -29.75 -15.24 -21.06
N SER A 5 -30.10 -14.64 -19.92
CA SER A 5 -30.96 -15.26 -18.91
C SER A 5 -32.37 -15.55 -19.43
N PHE A 6 -32.88 -14.74 -20.38
CA PHE A 6 -34.17 -14.99 -21.04
C PHE A 6 -34.14 -16.23 -21.96
N PHE A 7 -32.94 -16.72 -22.30
CA PHE A 7 -32.72 -17.88 -23.17
C PHE A 7 -32.13 -19.09 -22.41
N GLY A 8 -32.17 -19.10 -21.06
CA GLY A 8 -31.64 -20.21 -20.25
C GLY A 8 -30.11 -20.29 -20.20
N SER A 9 -29.40 -19.19 -20.44
CA SER A 9 -27.93 -19.15 -20.42
C SER A 9 -27.38 -19.20 -18.98
N ILE A 10 -26.31 -19.99 -18.78
CA ILE A 10 -25.51 -20.02 -17.55
C ILE A 10 -24.65 -18.73 -17.48
N PRO A 11 -24.34 -18.18 -16.28
CA PRO A 11 -23.41 -17.06 -16.17
C PRO A 11 -22.08 -17.37 -16.86
N ILE A 12 -21.72 -16.51 -17.81
CA ILE A 12 -20.47 -16.57 -18.54
C ILE A 12 -19.46 -15.57 -17.97
N THR A 13 -18.21 -15.98 -17.90
CA THR A 13 -17.08 -15.14 -17.52
C THR A 13 -16.11 -15.01 -18.70
N GLY A 14 -15.23 -14.00 -18.65
CA GLY A 14 -14.16 -13.85 -19.64
C GLY A 14 -13.17 -15.01 -19.55
N GLY A 15 -12.89 -15.67 -20.68
CA GLY A 15 -11.90 -16.73 -20.74
C GLY A 15 -10.51 -16.16 -21.06
N LEU A 16 -9.60 -16.17 -20.07
CA LEU A 16 -8.22 -15.72 -20.26
C LEU A 16 -7.52 -16.48 -21.40
N SER A 17 -7.66 -17.80 -21.42
CA SER A 17 -7.10 -18.66 -22.48
C SER A 17 -7.64 -18.28 -23.88
N ARG A 18 -8.94 -18.01 -24.02
CA ARG A 18 -9.55 -17.61 -25.30
C ARG A 18 -9.10 -16.21 -25.74
N SER A 19 -8.89 -15.31 -24.78
CA SER A 19 -8.45 -13.95 -25.07
C SER A 19 -6.98 -13.93 -25.52
N ALA A 20 -6.12 -14.73 -24.87
CA ALA A 20 -4.72 -14.87 -25.25
C ALA A 20 -4.55 -15.42 -26.68
N VAL A 21 -5.30 -16.45 -27.06
CA VAL A 21 -5.24 -16.98 -28.45
C VAL A 21 -5.83 -16.01 -29.48
N ASN A 22 -6.83 -15.21 -29.08
CA ASN A 22 -7.42 -14.21 -29.96
C ASN A 22 -6.46 -13.03 -30.19
N GLU A 23 -5.70 -12.65 -29.17
CA GLU A 23 -4.64 -11.65 -29.25
C GLU A 23 -3.48 -12.11 -30.13
N THR A 24 -2.99 -13.36 -29.96
CA THR A 24 -1.93 -13.91 -30.81
C THR A 24 -2.36 -14.09 -32.28
N SER A 25 -3.67 -14.22 -32.52
CA SER A 25 -4.25 -14.25 -33.87
C SER A 25 -4.38 -12.84 -34.51
N GLY A 26 -3.95 -11.78 -33.82
CA GLY A 26 -3.95 -10.41 -34.35
C GLY A 26 -5.33 -9.74 -34.37
N VAL A 27 -6.31 -10.25 -33.62
CA VAL A 27 -7.66 -9.67 -33.55
C VAL A 27 -7.65 -8.41 -32.69
N ARG A 28 -7.92 -7.26 -33.30
CA ARG A 28 -7.90 -5.94 -32.63
C ARG A 28 -9.28 -5.36 -32.32
N THR A 29 -10.35 -6.01 -32.78
CA THR A 29 -11.72 -5.51 -32.65
C THR A 29 -12.61 -6.49 -31.90
N PRO A 30 -13.64 -6.02 -31.16
CA PRO A 30 -14.59 -6.90 -30.49
C PRO A 30 -15.43 -7.74 -31.47
N ALA A 31 -15.39 -7.41 -32.76
CA ALA A 31 -16.04 -8.18 -33.83
C ALA A 31 -15.52 -9.63 -33.92
N GLY A 32 -14.29 -9.93 -33.47
CA GLY A 32 -13.80 -11.32 -33.40
C GLY A 32 -14.64 -12.22 -32.49
N GLY A 33 -15.21 -11.65 -31.41
CA GLY A 33 -16.16 -12.36 -30.55
C GLY A 33 -17.48 -12.69 -31.25
N LEU A 34 -17.93 -11.82 -32.16
CA LEU A 34 -19.14 -12.05 -32.95
C LEU A 34 -18.92 -13.17 -33.97
N VAL A 35 -17.80 -13.14 -34.69
CA VAL A 35 -17.44 -14.17 -35.68
C VAL A 35 -17.31 -15.54 -35.02
N THR A 36 -16.60 -15.61 -33.88
CA THR A 36 -16.48 -16.88 -33.11
C THR A 36 -17.83 -17.36 -32.59
N GLY A 37 -18.71 -16.45 -32.13
CA GLY A 37 -20.08 -16.78 -31.72
C GLY A 37 -20.92 -17.36 -32.86
N VAL A 38 -20.90 -16.73 -34.04
CA VAL A 38 -21.62 -17.22 -35.23
C VAL A 38 -21.07 -18.58 -35.68
N MET A 39 -19.76 -18.76 -35.68
CA MET A 39 -19.13 -20.05 -36.01
C MET A 39 -19.54 -21.16 -35.04
N VAL A 40 -19.65 -20.88 -33.74
CA VAL A 40 -20.15 -21.84 -32.75
C VAL A 40 -21.62 -22.18 -32.99
N LEU A 41 -22.47 -21.20 -33.30
CA LEU A 41 -23.88 -21.44 -33.64
C LEU A 41 -24.02 -22.31 -34.90
N LEU A 42 -23.23 -22.03 -35.93
CA LEU A 42 -23.24 -22.80 -37.17
C LEU A 42 -22.71 -24.24 -36.94
N SER A 43 -21.64 -24.37 -36.17
CA SER A 43 -21.11 -25.67 -35.76
C SER A 43 -22.16 -26.48 -34.99
N LEU A 44 -22.87 -25.89 -34.04
CA LEU A 44 -23.95 -26.59 -33.35
C LEU A 44 -25.09 -26.96 -34.31
N ALA A 45 -25.50 -26.10 -35.23
CA ALA A 45 -26.59 -26.43 -36.16
C ALA A 45 -26.26 -27.61 -37.09
N PHE A 46 -25.03 -27.70 -37.61
CA PHE A 46 -24.64 -28.70 -38.61
C PHE A 46 -23.86 -29.91 -38.04
N LEU A 47 -23.03 -29.72 -37.02
CA LEU A 47 -22.16 -30.75 -36.42
C LEU A 47 -22.73 -31.41 -35.16
N THR A 48 -23.89 -30.99 -34.63
CA THR A 48 -24.57 -31.69 -33.53
C THR A 48 -24.68 -33.21 -33.73
N PRO A 49 -25.05 -33.76 -34.91
CA PRO A 49 -25.12 -35.22 -35.10
C PRO A 49 -23.75 -35.91 -35.00
N CYS A 50 -22.63 -35.19 -35.19
CA CYS A 50 -21.29 -35.74 -34.97
C CYS A 50 -20.89 -35.72 -33.49
N PHE A 51 -21.38 -34.76 -32.69
CA PHE A 51 -21.02 -34.64 -31.28
C PHE A 51 -21.54 -35.79 -30.41
N THR A 52 -22.57 -36.51 -30.85
CA THR A 52 -23.08 -37.71 -30.16
C THR A 52 -22.08 -38.87 -30.16
N TYR A 53 -21.14 -38.90 -31.10
CA TYR A 53 -20.08 -39.92 -31.16
C TYR A 53 -18.88 -39.61 -30.26
N ILE A 54 -18.85 -38.45 -29.60
CA ILE A 54 -17.71 -38.05 -28.76
C ILE A 54 -17.76 -38.82 -27.44
N PRO A 55 -16.75 -39.66 -27.14
CA PRO A 55 -16.70 -40.36 -25.87
C PRO A 55 -16.40 -39.37 -24.74
N LYS A 56 -17.03 -39.59 -23.58
CA LYS A 56 -16.81 -38.77 -22.37
C LYS A 56 -15.32 -38.71 -21.94
N SER A 57 -14.55 -39.74 -22.29
CA SER A 57 -13.10 -39.81 -22.03
C SER A 57 -12.32 -38.66 -22.69
N THR A 58 -12.64 -38.33 -23.94
CA THR A 58 -11.96 -37.24 -24.65
C THR A 58 -12.24 -35.88 -24.01
N LEU A 59 -13.48 -35.64 -23.56
CA LEU A 59 -13.84 -34.41 -22.85
C LEU A 59 -13.10 -34.29 -21.51
N ALA A 60 -12.99 -35.40 -20.75
CA ALA A 60 -12.22 -35.41 -19.51
C ALA A 60 -10.72 -35.13 -19.77
N ALA A 61 -10.14 -35.72 -20.81
CA ALA A 61 -8.75 -35.50 -21.18
C ALA A 61 -8.47 -34.02 -21.53
N VAL A 62 -9.38 -33.38 -22.27
CA VAL A 62 -9.27 -31.94 -22.61
C VAL A 62 -9.34 -31.06 -21.36
N ILE A 63 -10.23 -31.38 -20.40
CA ILE A 63 -10.33 -30.64 -19.14
C ILE A 63 -9.05 -30.79 -18.30
N ILE A 64 -8.53 -32.01 -18.16
CA ILE A 64 -7.28 -32.26 -17.41
C ILE A 64 -6.11 -31.50 -18.06
N CYS A 65 -5.99 -31.55 -19.39
CA CYS A 65 -4.97 -30.80 -20.13
C CYS A 65 -5.09 -29.29 -19.87
N ALA A 66 -6.30 -28.73 -19.88
CA ALA A 66 -6.53 -27.32 -19.60
C ALA A 66 -6.15 -26.93 -18.16
N VAL A 67 -6.47 -27.77 -17.17
CA VAL A 67 -6.14 -27.50 -15.75
C VAL A 67 -4.64 -27.54 -15.50
N ILE A 68 -3.90 -28.46 -16.12
CA ILE A 68 -2.44 -28.54 -15.97
C ILE A 68 -1.77 -27.25 -16.48
N HIS A 69 -2.25 -26.67 -17.59
CA HIS A 69 -1.74 -25.39 -18.10
C HIS A 69 -2.16 -24.18 -17.27
N LEU A 70 -3.15 -24.33 -16.38
CA LEU A 70 -3.60 -23.24 -15.49
C LEU A 70 -2.75 -23.15 -14.22
N ILE A 71 -2.11 -24.25 -13.79
CA ILE A 71 -1.30 -24.28 -12.59
C ILE A 71 0.12 -23.81 -12.93
N ASP A 72 0.45 -22.60 -12.49
CA ASP A 72 1.79 -22.05 -12.60
C ASP A 72 2.64 -22.44 -11.38
N TYR A 73 3.44 -23.50 -11.54
CA TYR A 73 4.34 -23.99 -10.49
C TYR A 73 5.55 -23.06 -10.26
N GLU A 74 5.90 -22.21 -11.23
CA GLU A 74 7.06 -21.32 -11.12
C GLU A 74 6.84 -20.22 -10.09
N ILE A 75 5.58 -19.82 -9.87
CA ILE A 75 5.21 -18.81 -8.86
C ILE A 75 5.21 -19.41 -7.44
N LEU A 76 4.90 -20.71 -7.31
CA LEU A 76 4.79 -21.36 -6.00
C LEU A 76 6.15 -21.50 -5.29
N ALA A 77 7.22 -21.77 -6.04
CA ALA A 77 8.58 -21.91 -5.51
C ALA A 77 9.15 -20.64 -4.83
N PRO A 78 9.13 -19.44 -5.47
CA PRO A 78 9.57 -18.20 -4.84
C PRO A 78 8.63 -17.79 -3.70
N LEU A 79 7.33 -18.05 -3.78
CA LEU A 79 6.39 -17.75 -2.70
C LEU A 79 6.73 -18.53 -1.42
N TRP A 80 7.09 -19.81 -1.54
CA TRP A 80 7.53 -20.62 -0.41
C TRP A 80 8.85 -20.12 0.20
N ARG A 81 9.82 -19.69 -0.63
CA ARG A 81 11.11 -19.17 -0.14
C ARG A 81 11.01 -17.77 0.47
N GLY A 82 10.11 -16.92 -0.03
CA GLY A 82 10.00 -15.52 0.38
C GLY A 82 9.34 -15.34 1.74
N LYS A 83 8.03 -15.60 1.82
CA LYS A 83 7.25 -15.43 3.05
C LYS A 83 6.32 -16.63 3.24
N LYS A 84 6.68 -17.52 4.17
CA LYS A 84 5.85 -18.66 4.60
C LYS A 84 4.44 -18.24 5.01
N ASN A 85 4.33 -17.00 5.47
CA ASN A 85 3.10 -16.33 5.83
C ASN A 85 2.10 -16.24 4.67
N ASP A 86 2.55 -15.98 3.45
CA ASP A 86 1.67 -15.84 2.28
C ASP A 86 1.23 -17.21 1.73
N LEU A 87 1.90 -18.30 2.16
CA LEU A 87 1.55 -19.67 1.81
C LEU A 87 0.34 -20.19 2.61
N VAL A 88 0.12 -19.68 3.82
CA VAL A 88 -1.00 -20.07 4.68
C VAL A 88 -2.36 -19.83 4.00
N PRO A 89 -2.70 -18.60 3.56
CA PRO A 89 -3.99 -18.37 2.89
C PRO A 89 -4.12 -19.19 1.60
N LEU A 90 -3.03 -19.42 0.86
CA LEU A 90 -3.04 -20.26 -0.35
C LEU A 90 -3.47 -21.70 -0.05
N ILE A 91 -2.79 -22.36 0.90
CA ILE A 91 -3.08 -23.76 1.27
C ILE A 91 -4.48 -23.87 1.86
N VAL A 92 -4.86 -22.95 2.76
CA VAL A 92 -6.18 -22.96 3.40
C VAL A 92 -7.29 -22.79 2.35
N THR A 93 -7.14 -21.85 1.41
CA THR A 93 -8.12 -21.64 0.33
C THR A 93 -8.20 -22.87 -0.57
N PHE A 94 -7.06 -23.45 -0.95
CA PHE A 94 -7.01 -24.63 -1.80
C PHE A 94 -7.70 -25.85 -1.16
N LEU A 95 -7.36 -26.16 0.10
CA LEU A 95 -8.00 -27.25 0.85
C LEU A 95 -9.50 -26.98 1.07
N ALA A 96 -9.88 -25.75 1.39
CA ALA A 96 -11.27 -25.39 1.60
C ALA A 96 -12.11 -25.54 0.32
N CYS A 97 -11.59 -25.10 -0.83
CA CYS A 97 -12.22 -25.32 -2.14
C CYS A 97 -12.41 -26.82 -2.45
N LEU A 98 -11.42 -27.66 -2.12
CA LEU A 98 -11.45 -29.09 -2.39
C LEU A 98 -12.42 -29.86 -1.49
N LEU A 99 -12.51 -29.48 -0.21
CA LEU A 99 -13.30 -30.19 0.79
C LEU A 99 -14.74 -29.68 0.89
N TRP A 100 -14.94 -28.36 0.82
CA TRP A 100 -16.21 -27.69 1.12
C TRP A 100 -16.87 -27.03 -0.12
N GLY A 101 -16.18 -27.07 -1.25
CA GLY A 101 -16.61 -26.44 -2.50
C GLY A 101 -16.10 -25.01 -2.68
N LEU A 102 -16.24 -24.51 -3.91
CA LEU A 102 -15.67 -23.23 -4.35
C LEU A 102 -16.23 -22.02 -3.57
N GLU A 103 -17.53 -22.01 -3.27
CA GLU A 103 -18.20 -20.90 -2.59
C GLU A 103 -17.60 -20.63 -1.20
N TRP A 104 -17.51 -21.69 -0.39
CA TRP A 104 -16.94 -21.62 0.97
C TRP A 104 -15.42 -21.45 0.95
N GLY A 105 -14.74 -22.06 -0.03
CA GLY A 105 -13.30 -21.91 -0.17
C GLY A 105 -12.88 -20.47 -0.41
N ILE A 106 -13.56 -19.75 -1.31
CA ILE A 106 -13.28 -18.33 -1.58
C ILE A 106 -13.57 -17.48 -0.33
N LEU A 107 -14.72 -17.69 0.33
CA LEU A 107 -15.10 -16.93 1.52
C LEU A 107 -14.06 -17.07 2.64
N LEU A 108 -13.62 -18.31 2.90
CA LEU A 108 -12.61 -18.60 3.91
C LEU A 108 -11.25 -18.02 3.53
N GLY A 109 -10.86 -18.13 2.25
CA GLY A 109 -9.61 -17.58 1.75
C GLY A 109 -9.51 -16.06 1.94
N ILE A 110 -10.58 -15.34 1.60
CA ILE A 110 -10.67 -13.89 1.83
C ILE A 110 -10.62 -13.59 3.32
N GLY A 111 -11.35 -14.33 4.15
CA GLY A 111 -11.35 -14.14 5.60
C GLY A 111 -9.98 -14.32 6.24
N VAL A 112 -9.23 -15.35 5.85
CA VAL A 112 -7.87 -15.60 6.34
C VAL A 112 -6.92 -14.51 5.86
N ASN A 113 -6.96 -14.16 4.57
CA ASN A 113 -6.12 -13.11 4.01
C ASN A 113 -6.37 -11.76 4.70
N LEU A 114 -7.64 -11.39 4.91
CA LEU A 114 -8.00 -10.16 5.60
C LEU A 114 -7.55 -10.16 7.06
N SER A 115 -7.74 -11.27 7.78
CA SER A 115 -7.30 -11.41 9.18
C SER A 115 -5.79 -11.25 9.29
N MET A 116 -5.06 -11.84 8.35
CA MET A 116 -3.61 -11.79 8.30
C MET A 116 -3.09 -10.38 7.97
N LEU A 117 -3.71 -9.73 6.99
CA LEU A 117 -3.42 -8.34 6.65
C LEU A 117 -3.67 -7.43 7.85
N LEU A 118 -4.83 -7.58 8.51
CA LEU A 118 -5.18 -6.78 9.68
C LEU A 118 -4.20 -7.00 10.84
N TYR A 119 -3.78 -8.24 11.08
CA TYR A 119 -2.76 -8.55 12.10
C TYR A 119 -1.42 -7.88 11.78
N SER A 120 -1.00 -7.92 10.51
CA SER A 120 0.23 -7.26 10.06
C SER A 120 0.18 -5.75 10.22
N VAL A 121 -0.99 -5.13 10.03
CA VAL A 121 -1.19 -3.69 10.24
C VAL A 121 -1.27 -3.35 11.73
N ALA A 122 -1.84 -4.24 12.56
CA ALA A 122 -1.98 -4.04 14.00
C ALA A 122 -0.68 -4.20 14.79
N THR A 123 0.28 -4.97 14.27
CA THR A 123 1.57 -5.24 14.93
C THR A 123 2.75 -4.72 14.09
N PRO A 124 2.85 -3.40 13.86
CA PRO A 124 3.97 -2.86 13.10
C PRO A 124 5.28 -3.09 13.85
N THR A 125 6.36 -3.31 13.11
CA THR A 125 7.70 -3.39 13.69
C THR A 125 8.08 -2.05 14.32
N VAL A 126 8.49 -2.10 15.59
CA VAL A 126 8.99 -0.94 16.33
C VAL A 126 10.44 -1.22 16.70
N ILE A 127 11.35 -0.37 16.22
CA ILE A 127 12.76 -0.44 16.53
C ILE A 127 13.01 0.46 17.75
N VAL A 128 13.71 -0.07 18.74
CA VAL A 128 14.06 0.66 19.96
C VAL A 128 15.57 0.67 20.10
N THR A 129 16.15 1.86 20.07
CA THR A 129 17.59 2.08 20.17
C THR A 129 17.88 2.97 21.38
N VAL A 130 18.78 2.53 22.25
CA VAL A 130 19.23 3.35 23.39
C VAL A 130 20.48 4.09 22.96
N VAL A 131 20.43 5.42 22.99
CA VAL A 131 21.58 6.27 22.67
C VAL A 131 22.27 6.63 23.98
N PRO A 132 23.54 6.20 24.19
CA PRO A 132 24.27 6.52 25.40
C PRO A 132 24.56 8.03 25.49
N PRO A 133 24.72 8.57 26.71
CA PRO A 133 25.10 9.97 26.89
C PRO A 133 26.43 10.24 26.18
N SER A 134 26.42 11.23 25.30
CA SER A 134 27.64 11.78 24.68
C SER A 134 28.01 13.07 25.40
N SER A 135 29.24 13.55 25.24
CA SER A 135 29.80 14.64 26.05
C SER A 135 29.00 15.97 26.08
N ASP A 136 28.00 16.11 25.22
CA ASP A 136 27.16 17.31 25.03
C ASP A 136 25.64 17.02 25.19
N SER A 137 25.23 15.78 25.47
CA SER A 137 23.80 15.41 25.52
C SER A 137 23.51 14.28 26.50
N ARG A 138 22.40 14.40 27.25
CA ARG A 138 21.87 13.30 28.07
C ARG A 138 21.53 12.10 27.17
N GLY A 139 21.71 10.88 27.69
CA GLY A 139 21.29 9.67 27.00
C GLY A 139 19.77 9.63 26.84
N TYR A 140 19.29 9.09 25.73
CA TYR A 140 17.85 8.99 25.44
C TYR A 140 17.50 7.67 24.78
N VAL A 141 16.22 7.28 24.90
CA VAL A 141 15.69 6.10 24.21
C VAL A 141 14.97 6.55 22.95
N LEU A 142 15.48 6.16 21.79
CA LEU A 142 14.87 6.42 20.49
C LEU A 142 13.94 5.26 20.12
N VAL A 143 12.68 5.57 19.87
CA VAL A 143 11.67 4.64 19.38
C VAL A 143 11.28 5.03 17.96
N THR A 144 11.63 4.19 17.00
CA THR A 144 11.32 4.41 15.58
C THR A 144 10.26 3.40 15.14
N PRO A 145 8.98 3.79 15.05
CA PRO A 145 7.95 3.01 14.37
C PRO A 145 8.19 3.01 12.86
N CYS A 146 8.21 1.83 12.24
CA CYS A 146 8.45 1.71 10.80
C CYS A 146 7.24 2.07 9.92
N HIS A 147 6.05 2.25 10.50
CA HIS A 147 4.79 2.47 9.79
C HIS A 147 3.94 3.57 10.43
N GLY A 148 2.95 4.05 9.67
CA GLY A 148 2.00 5.08 10.10
C GLY A 148 1.17 4.66 11.32
N LEU A 149 0.73 5.67 12.09
CA LEU A 149 -0.02 5.47 13.32
C LEU A 149 -1.51 5.37 13.00
N SER A 150 -1.97 4.14 12.79
CA SER A 150 -3.39 3.82 12.55
C SER A 150 -4.05 3.21 13.78
N PHE A 151 -5.37 3.31 13.88
CA PHE A 151 -6.20 2.74 14.95
C PHE A 151 -5.75 1.35 15.42
N PRO A 152 -5.60 0.34 14.53
CA PRO A 152 -5.21 -1.01 14.96
C PRO A 152 -3.80 -1.08 15.56
N SER A 153 -2.89 -0.20 15.14
CA SER A 153 -1.49 -0.19 15.59
C SER A 153 -1.22 0.62 16.86
N THR A 154 -2.13 1.54 17.21
CA THR A 154 -1.92 2.51 18.31
C THR A 154 -1.69 1.85 19.67
N SER A 155 -2.44 0.78 19.96
CA SER A 155 -2.31 0.04 21.21
C SER A 155 -0.94 -0.65 21.32
N HIS A 156 -0.46 -1.21 20.21
CA HIS A 156 0.82 -1.89 20.12
C HIS A 156 1.98 -0.91 20.28
N ILE A 157 1.94 0.22 19.55
CA ILE A 157 2.99 1.26 19.61
C ILE A 157 3.05 1.89 21.00
N ARG A 158 1.90 2.25 21.60
CA ARG A 158 1.86 2.77 22.98
C ARG A 158 2.45 1.77 23.97
N GLY A 159 2.13 0.48 23.81
CA GLY A 159 2.70 -0.59 24.63
C GLY A 159 4.22 -0.73 24.46
N ALA A 160 4.72 -0.64 23.22
CA ALA A 160 6.13 -0.71 22.89
C ALA A 160 6.91 0.48 23.49
N VAL A 161 6.41 1.70 23.31
CA VAL A 161 6.98 2.94 23.90
C VAL A 161 7.00 2.84 25.43
N ARG A 162 5.89 2.42 26.04
CA ARG A 162 5.82 2.22 27.50
C ARG A 162 6.81 1.17 27.99
N LYS A 163 6.98 0.05 27.27
CA LYS A 163 7.93 -1.01 27.61
C LYS A 163 9.37 -0.54 27.45
N ALA A 164 9.67 0.22 26.40
CA ALA A 164 10.97 0.85 26.16
C ALA A 164 11.34 1.82 27.30
N GLY A 165 10.41 2.72 27.65
CA GLY A 165 10.57 3.66 28.76
C GLY A 165 10.78 2.96 30.10
N LEU A 166 10.08 1.85 30.39
CA LEU A 166 10.26 1.14 31.67
C LEU A 166 11.54 0.30 31.73
N ARG A 167 11.84 -0.47 30.69
CA ARG A 167 12.92 -1.47 30.73
C ARG A 167 14.30 -0.90 30.45
N GLN A 168 14.40 0.12 29.60
CA GLN A 168 15.69 0.64 29.14
C GLN A 168 16.03 2.00 29.77
N ALA A 169 15.04 2.78 30.17
CA ALA A 169 15.26 4.11 30.74
C ALA A 169 15.37 4.13 32.28
N ALA A 170 15.29 2.97 32.95
CA ALA A 170 15.17 2.86 34.43
C ALA A 170 14.11 3.82 35.04
N GLY A 171 13.13 4.25 34.24
CA GLY A 171 12.10 5.23 34.61
C GLY A 171 12.52 6.71 34.59
N SER A 172 13.76 7.07 34.22
CA SER A 172 14.27 8.45 34.34
C SER A 172 14.78 9.06 33.03
N LEU A 173 15.29 8.26 32.07
CA LEU A 173 15.79 8.82 30.81
C LEU A 173 14.65 9.31 29.89
N PRO A 174 14.82 10.42 29.16
CA PRO A 174 13.85 10.90 28.19
C PRO A 174 13.64 9.90 27.05
N VAL A 175 12.40 9.82 26.54
CA VAL A 175 12.04 8.98 25.39
C VAL A 175 11.74 9.87 24.19
N VAL A 176 12.38 9.56 23.06
CA VAL A 176 12.22 10.27 21.80
C VAL A 176 11.53 9.32 20.82
N ILE A 177 10.43 9.76 20.22
CA ILE A 177 9.72 9.00 19.19
C ILE A 177 10.03 9.63 17.83
N ASP A 178 10.65 8.86 16.95
CA ASP A 178 10.85 9.24 15.56
C ASP A 178 9.51 9.14 14.79
N CYS A 179 9.05 10.26 14.26
CA CYS A 179 7.79 10.38 13.53
C CYS A 179 7.99 10.61 12.03
N PHE A 180 9.21 10.54 11.49
CA PHE A 180 9.46 10.76 10.06
C PHE A 180 8.68 9.79 9.16
N CYS A 181 8.59 8.53 9.58
CA CYS A 181 7.89 7.47 8.85
C CYS A 181 6.35 7.50 9.03
N ILE A 182 5.81 8.38 9.88
CA ILE A 182 4.38 8.48 10.11
C ILE A 182 3.75 9.32 9.00
N ASP A 183 2.97 8.69 8.12
CA ASP A 183 2.33 9.38 7.00
C ASP A 183 0.88 9.79 7.29
N THR A 184 0.14 8.91 7.95
CA THR A 184 -1.28 9.09 8.24
C THR A 184 -1.58 8.82 9.71
N VAL A 185 -2.49 9.61 10.28
CA VAL A 185 -2.97 9.45 11.65
C VAL A 185 -4.49 9.63 11.67
N ASP A 186 -5.20 8.73 12.36
CA ASP A 186 -6.64 8.87 12.62
C ASP A 186 -6.93 9.44 14.01
N TYR A 187 -8.17 9.86 14.24
CA TYR A 187 -8.60 10.46 15.50
C TYR A 187 -8.30 9.59 16.74
N THR A 188 -8.47 8.26 16.63
CA THR A 188 -8.21 7.37 17.76
C THR A 188 -6.72 7.27 18.05
N SER A 189 -5.89 7.25 17.01
CA SER A 189 -4.44 7.31 17.12
C SER A 189 -3.95 8.61 17.78
N VAL A 190 -4.55 9.77 17.45
CA VAL A 190 -4.25 11.05 18.12
C VAL A 190 -4.66 11.01 19.59
N LYS A 191 -5.84 10.46 19.91
CA LYS A 191 -6.26 10.26 21.31
C LYS A 191 -5.30 9.33 22.07
N GLY A 192 -4.77 8.31 21.38
CA GLY A 192 -3.74 7.43 21.91
C GLY A 192 -2.42 8.15 22.21
N ILE A 193 -1.97 9.02 21.31
CA ILE A 193 -0.81 9.90 21.53
C ILE A 193 -1.04 10.79 22.74
N LYS A 194 -2.20 11.44 22.84
CA LYS A 194 -2.56 12.30 23.98
C LYS A 194 -2.45 11.54 25.30
N GLY A 195 -3.09 10.38 25.40
CA GLY A 195 -3.01 9.55 26.61
C GLY A 195 -1.58 9.10 26.94
N MET A 196 -0.75 8.85 25.91
CA MET A 196 0.66 8.51 26.10
C MET A 196 1.47 9.69 26.66
N ILE A 197 1.21 10.92 26.20
CA ILE A 197 1.87 12.13 26.74
C ILE A 197 1.51 12.31 28.22
N GLU A 198 0.22 12.24 28.56
CA GLU A 198 -0.26 12.37 29.94
C GLU A 198 0.34 11.28 30.84
N GLU A 199 0.41 10.02 30.38
CA GLU A 199 1.01 8.91 31.13
C GLU A 199 2.51 9.12 31.42
N PHE A 200 3.26 9.73 30.51
CA PHE A 200 4.69 9.99 30.67
C PHE A 200 4.95 11.23 31.54
N GLN A 201 4.12 12.27 31.42
CA GLN A 201 4.16 13.46 32.28
C GLN A 201 3.86 13.12 33.74
N LEU A 202 2.85 12.28 34.01
CA LEU A 202 2.53 11.80 35.37
C LEU A 202 3.68 11.02 36.01
N ARG A 203 4.61 10.47 35.22
CA ARG A 203 5.79 9.74 35.69
C ARG A 203 7.02 10.64 35.83
N GLY A 204 6.93 11.93 35.47
CA GLY A 204 8.07 12.83 35.44
C GLY A 204 9.08 12.52 34.31
N GLN A 205 8.68 11.75 33.29
CA GLN A 205 9.54 11.36 32.19
C GLN A 205 9.24 12.22 30.95
N SER A 206 10.27 12.84 30.37
CA SER A 206 10.09 13.67 29.16
C SER A 206 9.86 12.79 27.93
N LEU A 207 8.80 13.10 27.17
CA LEU A 207 8.45 12.47 25.89
C LEU A 207 8.55 13.53 24.78
N VAL A 208 9.37 13.28 23.78
CA VAL A 208 9.62 14.21 22.66
C VAL A 208 9.30 13.52 21.33
N PHE A 209 8.58 14.21 20.45
CA PHE A 209 8.28 13.72 19.10
C PHE A 209 9.22 14.39 18.08
N LEU A 210 9.84 13.60 17.22
CA LEU A 210 10.83 14.06 16.25
C LEU A 210 10.31 13.93 14.82
N GLY A 211 10.51 14.93 13.96
CA GLY A 211 10.29 14.78 12.51
C GLY A 211 8.82 14.64 12.10
N MET A 212 7.90 15.19 12.87
CA MET A 212 6.47 15.09 12.57
C MET A 212 6.11 15.95 11.35
N LYS A 213 5.37 15.39 10.38
CA LYS A 213 4.89 16.14 9.21
C LYS A 213 3.93 17.26 9.62
N PRO A 214 3.93 18.42 8.92
CA PRO A 214 3.11 19.59 9.30
C PRO A 214 1.61 19.30 9.33
N ARG A 215 1.13 18.41 8.45
CA ARG A 215 -0.28 17.97 8.44
C ARG A 215 -0.68 17.25 9.73
N ILE A 216 0.22 16.47 10.31
CA ILE A 216 -0.02 15.74 11.56
C ILE A 216 0.08 16.71 12.74
N ILE A 217 1.06 17.62 12.73
CA ILE A 217 1.20 18.65 13.77
C ILE A 217 -0.11 19.42 13.95
N GLN A 218 -0.75 19.87 12.86
CA GLN A 218 -2.04 20.57 12.93
C GLN A 218 -3.13 19.77 13.62
N ILE A 219 -3.24 18.47 13.32
CA ILE A 219 -4.28 17.59 13.90
C ILE A 219 -4.01 17.35 15.38
N VAL A 220 -2.75 17.12 15.75
CA VAL A 220 -2.38 16.84 17.14
C VAL A 220 -2.50 18.12 18.00
N GLN A 221 -2.07 19.28 17.47
CA GLN A 221 -2.13 20.57 18.16
C GLN A 221 -3.57 21.06 18.37
N ALA A 222 -4.51 20.65 17.51
CA ALA A 222 -5.94 20.88 17.73
C ALA A 222 -6.49 20.13 18.96
N LEU A 223 -5.87 19.01 19.36
CA LEU A 223 -6.31 18.18 20.48
C LEU A 223 -5.55 18.46 21.80
N HIS A 224 -4.29 18.91 21.72
CA HIS A 224 -3.45 19.18 22.88
C HIS A 224 -2.39 20.25 22.55
N LYS A 225 -2.30 21.30 23.39
CA LYS A 225 -1.45 22.47 23.13
C LYS A 225 0.01 22.30 23.61
N ASP A 226 0.23 21.50 24.66
CA ASP A 226 1.54 21.36 25.29
C ASP A 226 2.29 20.12 24.81
N ILE A 227 2.77 20.15 23.57
CA ILE A 227 3.53 19.04 22.97
C ILE A 227 4.93 19.50 22.61
N ARG A 228 5.94 18.78 23.12
CA ARG A 228 7.33 18.95 22.70
C ARG A 228 7.57 18.26 21.37
N ILE A 229 7.67 19.06 20.31
CA ILE A 229 7.93 18.62 18.94
C ILE A 229 9.28 19.16 18.50
N CYS A 230 10.14 18.29 17.98
CA CYS A 230 11.41 18.64 17.37
C CYS A 230 11.36 18.32 15.86
N SER A 231 11.88 19.21 15.04
CA SER A 231 11.87 19.07 13.58
C SER A 231 13.08 18.32 13.03
N SER A 232 14.24 18.38 13.70
CA SER A 232 15.50 17.73 13.26
C SER A 232 16.24 17.05 14.42
N PHE A 233 17.03 16.02 14.09
CA PHE A 233 17.93 15.33 15.02
C PHE A 233 19.01 16.26 15.60
N ASP A 234 19.39 17.32 14.87
CA ASP A 234 20.43 18.27 15.32
C ASP A 234 19.99 19.15 16.49
N VAL A 235 18.68 19.38 16.65
CA VAL A 235 18.09 20.21 17.72
C VAL A 235 17.66 19.34 18.91
N LEU A 236 17.75 18.02 18.77
CA LEU A 236 17.32 17.07 19.79
C LEU A 236 18.14 17.16 21.10
N PRO A 237 19.48 17.36 21.07
CA PRO A 237 20.27 17.52 22.30
C PRO A 237 19.85 18.71 23.16
N GLU A 238 19.60 19.86 22.53
CA GLU A 238 19.17 21.11 23.19
C GLU A 238 17.79 20.93 23.87
N ALA A 239 16.84 20.36 23.12
CA ALA A 239 15.49 20.09 23.62
C ALA A 239 15.44 19.08 24.79
N LEU A 240 16.48 18.25 24.93
CA LEU A 240 16.65 17.33 26.05
C LEU A 240 17.40 17.96 27.23
N ALA A 241 18.18 19.02 27.01
CA ALA A 241 18.92 19.76 28.03
C ALA A 241 18.02 20.76 28.78
N ASP A 242 17.06 21.39 28.10
CA ASP A 242 16.12 22.38 28.66
C ASP A 242 15.08 21.82 29.66
N GLY A 243 15.09 20.51 29.91
CA GLY A 243 14.09 19.81 30.72
C GLY A 243 14.02 20.15 32.22
N GLU A 244 14.78 21.12 32.72
CA GLU A 244 14.74 21.60 34.12
C GLU A 244 14.29 23.07 34.27
N ALA A 245 14.04 23.81 33.19
CA ALA A 245 13.45 25.15 33.29
C ALA A 245 11.92 25.10 33.15
N GLU A 246 11.24 25.76 34.08
CA GLU A 246 9.79 25.71 34.30
C GLU A 246 8.93 26.05 33.08
N THR A 247 7.71 25.50 33.11
CA THR A 247 6.47 25.97 32.48
C THR A 247 6.56 27.34 31.80
N GLY A 248 6.75 27.35 30.48
CA GLY A 248 6.83 28.61 29.73
C GLY A 248 6.75 28.37 28.23
N MET A 249 5.59 28.67 27.68
CA MET A 249 5.30 28.98 26.29
C MET A 249 6.51 29.55 25.51
N GLU A 250 6.96 28.87 24.47
CA GLU A 250 7.44 29.55 23.27
C GLU A 250 7.23 28.69 22.03
N SER A 251 6.27 29.12 21.21
CA SER A 251 6.24 28.85 19.79
C SER A 251 7.55 29.38 19.19
N VAL A 252 8.51 28.48 18.97
CA VAL A 252 9.69 28.78 18.15
C VAL A 252 9.25 28.80 16.70
N GLU A 253 8.72 29.96 16.31
CA GLU A 253 8.67 30.39 14.94
C GLU A 253 10.10 30.67 14.48
N CYS A 254 10.70 29.72 13.76
CA CYS A 254 11.95 29.96 13.04
C CYS A 254 11.70 30.86 11.82
N ALA A 255 11.54 32.16 12.06
CA ALA A 255 12.13 33.15 11.17
C ALA A 255 13.62 33.24 11.56
N SER A 256 14.61 33.26 10.66
CA SER A 256 14.66 34.02 9.42
C SER A 256 15.96 33.68 8.67
N ARG A 257 16.07 34.21 7.44
CA ARG A 257 17.32 34.66 6.77
C ARG A 257 17.94 33.74 5.72
N HIS A 258 17.27 33.62 4.56
CA HIS A 258 17.98 33.84 3.30
C HIS A 258 17.71 35.27 2.82
N LYS A 259 18.74 36.12 2.91
CA LYS A 259 18.76 37.45 2.32
C LYS A 259 18.77 37.29 0.80
N GLY A 260 17.91 38.06 0.14
CA GLY A 260 17.56 37.87 -1.26
C GLY A 260 18.68 38.15 -2.25
N GLU A 261 18.52 37.51 -3.39
CA GLU A 261 18.91 38.05 -4.69
C GLU A 261 17.64 38.06 -5.55
N ASN A 262 17.35 39.24 -6.10
CA ASN A 262 16.17 39.57 -6.90
C ASN A 262 16.05 38.68 -8.13
N ILE A 263 14.91 37.99 -8.33
CA ILE A 263 14.31 37.89 -9.67
C ILE A 263 12.80 38.08 -9.55
N LEU A 264 12.36 39.15 -10.21
CA LEU A 264 11.02 39.67 -10.37
C LEU A 264 10.09 38.67 -11.09
N ILE A 265 8.94 38.33 -10.49
CA ILE A 265 7.82 37.70 -11.19
C ILE A 265 6.67 38.71 -11.23
N PRO A 266 6.20 39.15 -12.42
CA PRO A 266 4.85 39.63 -12.56
C PRO A 266 3.95 38.51 -13.09
N ALA A 267 2.89 38.23 -12.35
CA ALA A 267 1.76 37.43 -12.78
C ALA A 267 0.95 38.18 -13.83
N ILE A 268 0.55 37.53 -14.93
CA ILE A 268 -0.73 37.85 -15.57
C ILE A 268 -1.30 36.66 -16.37
N THR A 269 -2.53 36.31 -16.00
CA THR A 269 -3.56 35.57 -16.72
C THR A 269 -3.79 36.09 -18.15
N SER A 270 -3.92 35.21 -19.14
CA SER A 270 -4.98 35.16 -20.18
C SER A 270 -4.58 34.32 -21.40
N THR A 271 -5.42 33.36 -21.77
CA THR A 271 -5.60 32.83 -23.15
C THR A 271 -6.17 33.95 -24.06
N PRO A 272 -6.05 33.95 -25.41
CA PRO A 272 -6.24 32.81 -26.34
C PRO A 272 -5.40 32.81 -27.65
N SER A 273 -5.59 31.78 -28.49
CA SER A 273 -5.29 31.67 -29.95
C SER A 273 -6.18 32.63 -30.80
N PRO A 274 -6.08 32.81 -32.15
CA PRO A 274 -5.39 32.07 -33.24
C PRO A 274 -4.72 32.95 -34.37
N ASP A 275 -4.30 32.32 -35.48
CA ASP A 275 -4.25 32.81 -36.88
C ASP A 275 -2.95 33.32 -37.58
N THR A 276 -2.43 32.43 -38.47
CA THR A 276 -2.22 32.56 -39.94
C THR A 276 -0.95 33.20 -40.57
N SER A 277 -0.49 32.51 -41.63
CA SER A 277 0.36 32.91 -42.79
C SER A 277 1.87 33.07 -42.53
N ASP A 278 2.70 32.14 -43.01
CA ASP A 278 3.35 32.11 -44.35
C ASP A 278 4.85 32.41 -44.12
N ALA A 279 5.86 31.76 -44.68
CA ALA A 279 5.99 30.71 -45.68
C ALA A 279 7.43 30.13 -45.58
N ALA A 280 7.72 29.15 -46.45
CA ALA A 280 9.04 28.62 -46.84
C ALA A 280 9.52 27.30 -46.17
N ASN A 281 8.92 26.18 -46.62
CA ASN A 281 9.53 25.12 -47.47
C ASN A 281 10.93 24.54 -47.11
N PRO A 282 11.34 23.39 -47.69
CA PRO A 282 10.75 22.04 -47.76
C PRO A 282 11.69 21.01 -47.08
N LEU A 283 11.23 19.78 -46.81
CA LEU A 283 11.98 18.52 -47.09
C LEU A 283 11.13 17.30 -46.68
N LEU A 284 10.50 16.72 -47.71
CA LEU A 284 10.09 15.33 -47.91
C LEU A 284 10.90 14.31 -47.07
N THR A 285 10.28 13.62 -46.11
CA THR A 285 9.81 12.21 -46.14
C THR A 285 10.80 11.13 -45.68
N PRO A 286 10.29 9.96 -45.21
CA PRO A 286 10.83 9.18 -44.09
C PRO A 286 11.46 7.85 -44.53
N THR A 287 11.46 6.84 -43.62
CA THR A 287 11.94 5.43 -43.70
C THR A 287 13.35 5.26 -43.14
N THR A 288 13.69 4.28 -42.29
CA THR A 288 13.41 2.82 -42.30
C THR A 288 13.68 2.26 -40.88
N PHE A 289 12.74 1.56 -40.24
CA PHE A 289 12.75 0.09 -40.05
C PHE A 289 14.10 -0.62 -40.24
N HIS A 290 14.64 -1.23 -39.19
CA HIS A 290 15.47 -2.42 -39.34
C HIS A 290 15.26 -3.42 -38.20
N ASP A 291 14.97 -4.63 -38.66
CA ASP A 291 14.83 -5.92 -38.00
C ASP A 291 16.22 -6.55 -37.71
N GLN A 292 16.22 -7.66 -36.95
CA GLN A 292 17.27 -8.65 -36.62
C GLN A 292 17.99 -8.40 -35.28
N LYS A 293 18.08 -9.35 -34.33
CA LYS A 293 18.06 -10.82 -34.41
C LYS A 293 17.68 -11.44 -33.05
#